data_AF-A0A7Y2DTE9-F1
#
_entry.id   AF-A0A7Y2DTE9-F1
#
_cell.length_a   1.000
_cell.length_b   1.000
_cell.length_c   1.000
_cell.angle_alpha   90.00
_cell.angle_beta   90.00
_cell.angle_gamma   90.00
#
_symmetry.space_group_name_H-M   'P 1'
#
loop_
_entity.id
_entity.type
_entity.pdbx_description
1 polymer ?
#
loop_
_entity_poly.entity_id
_entity_poly.type
_entity_poly.pdbx_seq_one_letter_code
_entity_poly.pdbx_strand_id
1 'polypeptide(L)'
;MVETKRETVLQQAIDHYHLLMEDENLTRSSLKALDDGLKRARLIFGGRRLSPYLRPDFVLESDWKRVSAICETIFSTLQKVKDAAVDSDELLDELGVTEIERELVLIDPKYVQACPTARLDSFLADDSYAYVELNGESPAGIAFSDSAREIFLSLPLMQKFQKTYEVYGFEGRPRLLETLLECYKEFSDGNPKEDPTIAIVDLKDLPTVEEFELCKEHFELNGYRSIICSPDELRFSDGRLKRGEDEIDIVYRRLLVREYLPIIDEFPALIDAYRAGAVCVANSYRGLILHKKAMFAVLTNERFADLFSDDELAAIKAHVPWTRNFRDEKTFYYDEEIDLI
;
A
#
# COMPACT_ATOMS: atom_id res chain seq x y z
N MET A 1 -21.00 -19.97 17.85
CA MET A 1 -20.14 -20.63 18.87
C MET A 1 -18.67 -20.26 18.69
N VAL A 2 -18.07 -20.36 17.49
CA VAL A 2 -16.67 -19.94 17.25
C VAL A 2 -16.49 -18.43 17.38
N GLU A 3 -17.44 -17.65 16.84
CA GLU A 3 -17.45 -16.18 16.87
C GLU A 3 -17.57 -15.61 18.29
N THR A 4 -18.55 -16.07 19.05
CA THR A 4 -18.74 -15.75 20.49
C THR A 4 -17.50 -16.05 21.32
N LYS A 5 -16.75 -17.11 20.98
CA LYS A 5 -15.50 -17.46 21.67
C LYS A 5 -14.36 -16.51 21.31
N ARG A 6 -14.31 -16.00 20.08
CA ARG A 6 -13.29 -15.04 19.61
C ARG A 6 -13.48 -13.67 20.27
N GLU A 7 -14.70 -13.15 20.23
CA GLU A 7 -15.07 -11.91 20.92
C GLU A 7 -14.70 -11.97 22.40
N THR A 8 -14.98 -13.11 23.05
CA THR A 8 -14.63 -13.33 24.45
C THR A 8 -13.11 -13.24 24.68
N VAL A 9 -12.28 -13.85 23.82
CA VAL A 9 -10.81 -13.82 23.96
C VAL A 9 -10.25 -12.42 23.72
N LEU A 10 -10.72 -11.72 22.68
CA LEU A 10 -10.28 -10.36 22.40
C LEU A 10 -10.66 -9.42 23.55
N GLN A 11 -11.90 -9.51 24.04
CA GLN A 11 -12.35 -8.70 25.17
C GLN A 11 -11.52 -8.99 26.44
N GLN A 12 -11.21 -10.25 26.73
CA GLN A 12 -10.34 -10.61 27.86
C GLN A 12 -8.93 -10.03 27.73
N ALA A 13 -8.36 -9.98 26.52
CA ALA A 13 -7.07 -9.36 26.26
C ALA A 13 -7.13 -7.84 26.49
N ILE A 14 -8.19 -7.19 26.00
CA ILE A 14 -8.44 -5.76 26.20
C ILE A 14 -8.59 -5.44 27.69
N ASP A 15 -9.47 -6.17 28.40
CA ASP A 15 -9.72 -5.99 29.83
C ASP A 15 -8.46 -6.22 30.65
N HIS A 16 -7.64 -7.22 30.30
CA HIS A 16 -6.34 -7.44 30.95
C HIS A 16 -5.40 -6.26 30.75
N TYR A 17 -5.30 -5.73 29.53
CA TYR A 17 -4.47 -4.55 29.25
C TYR A 17 -4.96 -3.32 30.02
N HIS A 18 -6.28 -3.11 30.11
CA HIS A 18 -6.88 -2.03 30.90
C HIS A 18 -6.63 -2.20 32.40
N LEU A 19 -6.71 -3.42 32.93
CA LEU A 19 -6.34 -3.70 34.32
C LEU A 19 -4.86 -3.38 34.58
N LEU A 20 -3.96 -3.66 33.64
CA LEU A 20 -2.55 -3.25 33.76
C LEU A 20 -2.39 -1.73 33.78
N MET A 21 -3.27 -0.98 33.09
CA MET A 21 -3.26 0.48 33.07
C MET A 21 -3.71 1.11 34.40
N GLU A 22 -4.36 0.37 35.30
CA GLU A 22 -4.71 0.85 36.64
C GLU A 22 -3.48 1.07 37.56
N ASP A 23 -2.34 0.47 37.22
CA ASP A 23 -1.06 0.74 37.89
C ASP A 23 -0.49 2.10 37.42
N GLU A 24 -0.66 3.13 38.24
CA GLU A 24 -0.25 4.51 37.92
C GLU A 24 1.23 4.63 37.53
N ASN A 25 2.12 3.87 38.17
CA ASN A 25 3.55 3.94 37.87
C ASN A 25 3.87 3.31 36.51
N LEU A 26 3.22 2.19 36.21
CA LEU A 26 3.36 1.51 34.92
C LEU A 26 2.81 2.36 33.77
N THR A 27 1.64 2.96 33.96
CA THR A 27 0.99 3.84 32.99
C THR A 27 1.82 5.09 32.74
N ARG A 28 2.30 5.77 33.80
CA ARG A 28 3.11 6.98 33.66
C ARG A 28 4.45 6.71 32.97
N SER A 29 5.13 5.61 33.33
CA SER A 29 6.40 5.24 32.68
C SER A 29 6.21 4.87 31.21
N SER A 30 5.11 4.18 30.87
CA SER A 30 4.77 3.84 29.48
C SER A 30 4.37 5.06 28.65
N LEU A 31 3.64 6.02 29.22
CA LEU A 31 3.31 7.27 28.54
C LEU A 31 4.58 8.07 28.22
N LYS A 32 5.51 8.15 29.18
CA LYS A 32 6.81 8.78 28.93
C LYS A 32 7.60 8.05 27.84
N ALA A 33 7.63 6.72 27.87
CA ALA A 33 8.33 5.92 26.86
C ALA A 33 7.72 6.10 25.46
N LEU A 34 6.39 6.13 25.35
CA LEU A 34 5.67 6.41 24.11
C LEU A 34 6.01 7.81 23.58
N ASP A 35 5.96 8.83 24.45
CA ASP A 35 6.26 10.21 24.08
C ASP A 35 7.70 10.40 23.58
N ASP A 36 8.66 9.82 24.30
CA ASP A 36 10.07 9.87 23.91
C ASP A 36 10.31 9.06 22.63
N GLY A 37 9.67 7.89 22.50
CA GLY A 37 9.73 7.02 21.33
C GLY A 37 9.24 7.72 20.06
N LEU A 38 8.02 8.27 20.10
CA LEU A 38 7.41 8.96 18.97
C LEU A 38 8.23 10.19 18.54
N LYS A 39 8.80 10.94 19.49
CA LYS A 39 9.71 12.06 19.19
C LYS A 39 10.98 11.59 18.48
N ARG A 40 11.64 10.56 19.01
CA ARG A 40 12.89 10.03 18.43
C ARG A 40 12.67 9.44 17.04
N ALA A 41 11.57 8.73 16.84
CA ALA A 41 11.22 8.11 15.56
C ALA A 41 10.58 9.09 14.55
N ARG A 42 10.53 10.39 14.86
CA ARG A 42 9.95 11.45 14.01
C ARG A 42 8.47 11.21 13.64
N LEU A 43 7.72 10.55 14.53
CA LEU A 43 6.30 10.23 14.36
C LEU A 43 5.38 11.35 14.92
N ILE A 44 5.74 12.61 14.63
CA ILE A 44 4.96 13.79 15.01
C ILE A 44 4.69 14.62 13.75
N PHE A 45 3.42 14.68 13.34
CA PHE A 45 2.96 15.29 12.09
C PHE A 45 2.16 16.55 12.40
N GLY A 46 2.62 17.72 11.96
CA GLY A 46 1.93 18.99 12.22
C GLY A 46 1.66 19.27 13.70
N GLY A 47 2.58 18.83 14.58
CA GLY A 47 2.45 18.92 16.04
C GLY A 47 1.56 17.84 16.68
N ARG A 48 0.97 16.94 15.89
CA ARG A 48 0.16 15.81 16.38
C ARG A 48 0.97 14.52 16.39
N ARG A 49 0.87 13.77 17.48
CA ARG A 49 1.48 12.44 17.61
C ARG A 49 0.77 11.45 16.70
N LEU A 50 1.51 10.47 16.18
CA LEU A 50 0.91 9.34 15.45
C LEU A 50 -0.19 8.64 16.27
N SER A 51 0.05 8.39 17.55
CA SER A 51 -0.97 7.87 18.47
C SER A 51 -0.92 8.59 19.82
N PRO A 52 -2.08 9.03 20.34
CA PRO A 52 -2.19 9.51 21.71
C PRO A 52 -2.53 8.39 22.71
N TYR A 53 -2.75 7.15 22.25
CA TYR A 53 -3.26 6.06 23.08
C TYR A 53 -2.16 5.08 23.48
N LEU A 54 -2.19 4.62 24.73
CA LEU A 54 -1.25 3.63 25.25
C LEU A 54 -1.53 2.19 24.82
N ARG A 55 -2.78 1.87 24.47
CA ARG A 55 -3.18 0.56 23.99
C ARG A 55 -3.21 0.59 22.46
N PRO A 56 -2.40 -0.22 21.76
CA PRO A 56 -2.58 -0.42 20.33
C PRO A 56 -3.89 -1.20 20.09
N ASP A 57 -4.39 -1.17 18.87
CA ASP A 57 -5.50 -2.05 18.54
C ASP A 57 -5.03 -3.51 18.48
N PHE A 58 -5.84 -4.43 19.01
CA PHE A 58 -5.49 -5.85 19.09
C PHE A 58 -6.27 -6.63 18.04
N VAL A 59 -5.55 -7.38 17.23
CA VAL A 59 -6.12 -8.28 16.23
C VAL A 59 -5.73 -9.71 16.61
N LEU A 60 -6.72 -10.59 16.75
CA LEU A 60 -6.47 -12.00 17.02
C LEU A 60 -5.82 -12.66 15.79
N GLU A 61 -4.98 -13.68 16.01
CA GLU A 61 -4.37 -14.44 14.92
C GLU A 61 -5.43 -15.05 13.98
N SER A 62 -6.57 -15.49 14.52
CA SER A 62 -7.70 -16.00 13.73
C SER A 62 -8.34 -14.91 12.87
N ASP A 63 -8.41 -13.66 13.36
CA ASP A 63 -8.90 -12.52 12.59
C ASP A 63 -7.93 -12.19 11.48
N TRP A 64 -6.64 -12.12 11.80
CA TRP A 64 -5.59 -11.88 10.83
C TRP A 64 -5.62 -12.90 9.69
N LYS A 65 -5.60 -14.21 10.01
CA LYS A 65 -5.65 -15.28 9.00
C LYS A 65 -6.87 -15.18 8.09
N ARG A 66 -8.04 -14.88 8.66
CA ARG A 66 -9.29 -14.72 7.90
C ARG A 66 -9.21 -13.50 6.98
N VAL A 67 -8.80 -12.36 7.51
CA VAL A 67 -8.69 -11.10 6.77
C VAL A 67 -7.64 -11.20 5.66
N SER A 68 -6.48 -11.82 5.93
CA SER A 68 -5.45 -12.04 4.92
C SER A 68 -5.95 -12.88 3.74
N ALA A 69 -6.65 -14.00 4.02
CA ALA A 69 -7.19 -14.84 2.95
C ALA A 69 -8.23 -14.11 2.08
N ILE A 70 -9.09 -13.31 2.70
CA ILE A 70 -10.06 -12.46 1.97
C ILE A 70 -9.33 -11.40 1.13
N CYS A 71 -8.34 -10.75 1.73
CA CYS A 71 -7.52 -9.72 1.06
C CYS A 71 -6.80 -10.28 -0.15
N GLU A 72 -6.16 -11.44 -0.02
CA GLU A 72 -5.48 -12.13 -1.12
C GLU A 72 -6.46 -12.47 -2.27
N THR A 73 -7.67 -12.92 -1.93
CA THR A 73 -8.72 -13.21 -2.92
C THR A 73 -9.15 -11.96 -3.66
N ILE A 74 -9.49 -10.88 -2.95
CA ILE A 74 -9.87 -9.59 -3.58
C ILE A 74 -8.69 -8.99 -4.36
N PHE A 75 -7.46 -9.12 -3.87
CA PHE A 75 -6.28 -8.64 -4.60
C PHE A 75 -6.07 -9.42 -5.91
N SER A 76 -6.39 -10.72 -5.92
CA SER A 76 -6.38 -11.52 -7.15
C SER A 76 -7.37 -10.98 -8.20
N THR A 77 -8.59 -10.58 -7.78
CA THR A 77 -9.57 -10.01 -8.71
C THR A 77 -9.11 -8.67 -9.29
N LEU A 78 -8.48 -7.83 -8.47
CA LEU A 78 -7.89 -6.56 -8.89
C LEU A 78 -6.79 -6.75 -9.95
N GLN A 79 -5.93 -7.76 -9.75
CA GLN A 79 -4.89 -8.13 -10.70
C GLN A 79 -5.51 -8.60 -12.03
N LYS A 80 -6.57 -9.41 -12.01
CA LYS A 80 -7.27 -9.86 -13.21
C LYS A 80 -7.92 -8.73 -14.00
N VAL A 81 -8.55 -7.77 -13.32
CA VAL A 81 -9.09 -6.57 -14.01
C VAL A 81 -7.98 -5.83 -14.71
N LYS A 82 -6.82 -5.66 -14.08
CA LYS A 82 -5.67 -5.02 -14.73
C LYS A 82 -5.15 -5.81 -15.91
N ASP A 83 -5.03 -7.13 -15.81
CA ASP A 83 -4.60 -7.99 -16.93
C ASP A 83 -5.58 -7.89 -18.11
N ALA A 84 -6.89 -7.83 -17.85
CA ALA A 84 -7.88 -7.63 -18.90
C ALA A 84 -7.87 -6.20 -19.47
N ALA A 85 -7.65 -5.20 -18.62
CA ALA A 85 -7.70 -3.79 -19.01
C ALA A 85 -6.57 -3.38 -19.95
N VAL A 86 -5.36 -3.95 -19.81
CA VAL A 86 -4.25 -3.63 -20.72
C VAL A 86 -4.49 -4.06 -22.17
N ASP A 87 -5.44 -4.97 -22.41
CA ASP A 87 -5.82 -5.48 -23.73
C ASP A 87 -7.23 -5.04 -24.17
N SER A 88 -7.91 -4.14 -23.42
CA SER A 88 -9.30 -3.78 -23.67
C SER A 88 -9.57 -2.29 -23.48
N ASP A 89 -9.83 -1.60 -24.60
CA ASP A 89 -10.22 -0.19 -24.58
C ASP A 89 -11.52 0.05 -23.81
N GLU A 90 -12.47 -0.89 -23.90
CA GLU A 90 -13.74 -0.85 -23.16
C GLU A 90 -13.52 -0.85 -21.65
N LEU A 91 -12.60 -1.68 -21.14
CA LEU A 91 -12.29 -1.71 -19.70
C LEU A 91 -11.57 -0.43 -19.26
N LEU A 92 -10.64 0.08 -20.08
CA LEU A 92 -9.96 1.35 -19.78
C LEU A 92 -10.94 2.53 -19.75
N ASP A 93 -11.94 2.53 -20.63
CA ASP A 93 -13.03 3.51 -20.64
C ASP A 93 -13.89 3.39 -19.37
N GLU A 94 -14.27 2.17 -18.99
CA GLU A 94 -15.04 1.90 -17.77
C GLU A 94 -14.29 2.33 -16.50
N LEU A 95 -12.96 2.20 -16.51
CA LEU A 95 -12.07 2.63 -15.43
C LEU A 95 -11.83 4.15 -15.39
N GLY A 96 -12.29 4.90 -16.40
CA GLY A 96 -12.10 6.35 -16.48
C GLY A 96 -10.64 6.75 -16.66
N VAL A 97 -9.91 5.98 -17.48
CA VAL A 97 -8.52 6.28 -17.87
C VAL A 97 -8.53 7.36 -18.96
N THR A 98 -7.85 8.47 -18.71
CA THR A 98 -7.67 9.55 -19.68
C THR A 98 -6.68 9.17 -20.78
N GLU A 99 -6.64 9.91 -21.89
CA GLU A 99 -5.75 9.59 -23.03
C GLU A 99 -4.27 9.53 -22.63
N ILE A 100 -3.78 10.49 -21.86
CA ILE A 100 -2.39 10.49 -21.39
C ILE A 100 -2.14 9.32 -20.43
N GLU A 101 -3.09 8.98 -19.57
CA GLU A 101 -2.97 7.83 -18.68
C GLU A 101 -2.98 6.51 -19.47
N ARG A 102 -3.76 6.43 -20.56
CA ARG A 102 -3.83 5.27 -21.45
C ARG A 102 -2.47 4.96 -22.05
N GLU A 103 -1.77 5.97 -22.55
CA GLU A 103 -0.39 5.80 -23.04
C GLU A 103 0.52 5.18 -21.97
N LEU A 104 0.40 5.65 -20.72
CA LEU A 104 1.28 5.27 -19.62
C LEU A 104 1.02 3.86 -19.08
N VAL A 105 -0.26 3.47 -18.92
CA VAL A 105 -0.63 2.16 -18.34
C VAL A 105 -0.31 0.99 -19.27
N LEU A 106 -0.26 1.25 -20.59
CA LEU A 106 0.04 0.25 -21.61
C LEU A 106 1.54 -0.09 -21.68
N ILE A 107 2.43 0.79 -21.20
CA ILE A 107 3.87 0.51 -21.14
C ILE A 107 4.12 -0.68 -20.22
N ASP A 108 4.82 -1.70 -20.74
CA ASP A 108 5.23 -2.88 -19.98
C ASP A 108 6.34 -2.55 -18.96
N PRO A 109 6.07 -2.65 -17.65
CA PRO A 109 7.07 -2.42 -16.63
C PRO A 109 8.02 -3.62 -16.45
N LYS A 110 7.82 -4.73 -17.20
CA LYS A 110 8.65 -5.94 -17.19
C LYS A 110 8.66 -6.69 -15.85
N TYR A 111 7.59 -6.55 -15.08
CA TYR A 111 7.32 -7.37 -13.90
C TYR A 111 5.81 -7.62 -13.78
N VAL A 112 5.41 -8.71 -13.12
CA VAL A 112 4.04 -9.23 -13.18
C VAL A 112 3.03 -8.39 -12.39
N GLN A 113 3.41 -8.00 -11.17
CA GLN A 113 2.49 -7.32 -10.23
C GLN A 113 2.11 -5.92 -10.72
N ALA A 114 0.84 -5.53 -10.67
CA ALA A 114 0.46 -4.16 -11.05
C ALA A 114 0.90 -3.12 -10.02
N CYS A 115 0.71 -3.46 -8.75
CA CYS A 115 1.02 -2.63 -7.59
C CYS A 115 1.85 -3.47 -6.61
N PRO A 116 3.18 -3.55 -6.79
CA PRO A 116 4.06 -4.29 -5.88
C PRO A 116 3.88 -3.86 -4.42
N THR A 117 3.64 -2.57 -4.20
CA THR A 117 3.20 -2.05 -2.90
C THR A 117 1.79 -1.52 -3.00
N ALA A 118 0.88 -2.00 -2.17
CA ALA A 118 -0.50 -1.52 -2.15
C ALA A 118 -1.06 -1.55 -0.73
N ARG A 119 -2.06 -0.71 -0.48
CA ARG A 119 -2.87 -0.78 0.74
C ARG A 119 -4.34 -0.85 0.38
N LEU A 120 -4.99 -1.91 0.82
CA LEU A 120 -6.43 -2.10 0.66
C LEU A 120 -7.10 -1.81 2.01
N ASP A 121 -7.72 -0.63 2.09
CA ASP A 121 -8.29 -0.11 3.32
C ASP A 121 -9.70 -0.66 3.53
N SER A 122 -9.98 -1.15 4.74
CA SER A 122 -11.22 -1.81 5.13
C SER A 122 -11.63 -1.44 6.53
N PHE A 123 -12.92 -1.63 6.82
CA PHE A 123 -13.42 -1.64 8.19
C PHE A 123 -13.72 -3.07 8.60
N LEU A 124 -13.18 -3.47 9.74
CA LEU A 124 -13.53 -4.72 10.40
C LEU A 124 -14.59 -4.43 11.45
N ALA A 125 -15.85 -4.74 11.13
CA ALA A 125 -16.94 -4.78 12.08
C ALA A 125 -17.22 -6.23 12.49
N ASP A 126 -18.04 -6.42 13.53
CA ASP A 126 -18.33 -7.73 14.10
C ASP A 126 -18.97 -8.69 13.07
N ASP A 127 -19.84 -8.16 12.19
CA ASP A 127 -20.61 -8.91 11.19
C ASP A 127 -20.25 -8.59 9.73
N SER A 128 -19.44 -7.56 9.50
CA SER A 128 -19.15 -7.05 8.17
C SER A 128 -17.68 -6.68 8.01
N TYR A 129 -17.11 -7.08 6.88
CA TYR A 129 -15.77 -6.74 6.49
C TYR A 129 -15.83 -6.23 5.06
N ALA A 130 -15.70 -4.92 4.88
CA ALA A 130 -15.87 -4.29 3.57
C ALA A 130 -14.68 -3.39 3.25
N TYR A 131 -14.22 -3.49 2.01
CA TYR A 131 -13.18 -2.63 1.47
C TYR A 131 -13.77 -1.31 1.00
N VAL A 132 -13.08 -0.23 1.30
CA VAL A 132 -13.53 1.14 0.97
C VAL A 132 -12.60 1.85 0.01
N GLU A 133 -11.32 1.50 -0.01
CA GLU A 133 -10.34 2.17 -0.85
C GLU A 133 -9.15 1.27 -1.17
N LEU A 134 -8.67 1.36 -2.41
CA LEU A 134 -7.41 0.77 -2.85
C LEU A 134 -6.39 1.88 -3.13
N ASN A 135 -5.33 1.89 -2.34
CA ASN A 135 -4.15 2.72 -2.52
C ASN A 135 -3.08 1.92 -3.27
N GLY A 136 -3.18 1.88 -4.60
CA GLY A 136 -2.29 1.09 -5.48
C GLY A 136 -1.07 1.83 -6.03
N GLU A 137 -1.01 3.16 -5.93
CA GLU A 137 0.12 3.92 -6.48
C GLU A 137 1.31 3.98 -5.52
N SER A 138 1.14 4.54 -4.33
CA SER A 138 2.24 4.72 -3.39
C SER A 138 1.68 4.88 -1.96
N PRO A 139 1.35 3.78 -1.28
CA PRO A 139 0.84 3.87 0.09
C PRO A 139 1.93 4.35 1.06
N ALA A 140 1.61 5.39 1.82
CA ALA A 140 2.45 5.85 2.94
C ALA A 140 2.19 5.02 4.20
N GLY A 141 3.18 4.97 5.09
CA GLY A 141 3.05 4.42 6.45
C GLY A 141 3.81 3.12 6.71
N ILE A 142 4.49 2.53 5.71
CA ILE A 142 5.25 1.28 5.87
C ILE A 142 6.36 1.45 6.90
N ALA A 143 7.26 2.43 6.72
CA ALA A 143 8.39 2.62 7.63
C ALA A 143 7.95 3.23 8.98
N PHE A 144 6.90 4.04 8.96
CA PHE A 144 6.30 4.54 10.20
C PHE A 144 5.66 3.45 11.04
N SER A 145 5.04 2.43 10.40
CA SER A 145 4.42 1.30 11.10
C SER A 145 5.45 0.44 11.81
N ASP A 146 6.62 0.22 11.21
CA ASP A 146 7.71 -0.50 11.89
C ASP A 146 8.22 0.26 13.11
N SER A 147 8.46 1.57 12.96
CA SER A 147 8.87 2.43 14.07
C SER A 147 7.82 2.44 15.19
N ALA A 148 6.53 2.52 14.85
CA ALA A 148 5.45 2.44 15.82
C ALA A 148 5.42 1.09 16.53
N ARG A 149 5.55 -0.02 15.79
CA ARG A 149 5.65 -1.38 16.35
C ARG A 149 6.77 -1.47 17.37
N GLU A 150 7.99 -1.05 17.02
CA GLU A 150 9.15 -1.10 17.92
C GLU A 150 8.89 -0.31 19.21
N ILE A 151 8.29 0.88 19.10
CA ILE A 151 7.92 1.69 20.28
C ILE A 151 6.89 0.95 21.13
N PHE A 152 5.78 0.49 20.55
CA PHE A 152 4.71 -0.19 21.28
C PHE A 152 5.19 -1.48 21.97
N LEU A 153 5.99 -2.30 21.30
CA LEU A 153 6.57 -3.52 21.88
C LEU A 153 7.56 -3.22 23.02
N SER A 154 8.20 -2.05 23.00
CA SER A 154 9.14 -1.64 24.05
C SER A 154 8.46 -1.02 25.29
N LEU A 155 7.17 -0.71 25.23
CA LEU A 155 6.47 -0.06 26.35
C LEU A 155 6.48 -0.99 27.58
N PRO A 156 6.79 -0.48 28.79
CA PRO A 156 6.72 -1.27 30.02
C PRO A 156 5.40 -2.01 30.21
N LEU A 157 4.28 -1.37 29.82
CA LEU A 157 2.95 -1.96 29.89
C LEU A 157 2.79 -3.11 28.90
N MET A 158 3.26 -2.95 27.66
CA MET A 158 3.26 -4.04 26.66
C MET A 158 4.14 -5.21 27.09
N GLN A 159 5.32 -4.95 27.65
CA GLN A 159 6.20 -6.00 28.18
C GLN A 159 5.56 -6.80 29.31
N LYS A 160 4.73 -6.16 30.15
CA LYS A 160 3.97 -6.85 31.22
C LYS A 160 2.82 -7.65 30.62
N PHE A 161 2.13 -7.11 29.62
CA PHE A 161 1.08 -7.79 28.87
C PHE A 161 1.60 -9.04 28.15
N GLN A 162 2.79 -8.98 27.56
CA GLN A 162 3.46 -10.08 26.86
C GLN A 162 3.84 -11.27 27.76
N LYS A 163 3.72 -11.14 29.09
CA LYS A 163 3.87 -12.28 30.01
C LYS A 163 2.66 -13.21 30.00
N THR A 164 1.51 -12.72 29.56
CA THR A 164 0.24 -13.45 29.49
C THR A 164 -0.13 -13.80 28.04
N TYR A 165 0.15 -12.89 27.10
CA TYR A 165 -0.23 -13.03 25.70
C TYR A 165 0.98 -13.03 24.78
N GLU A 166 0.96 -13.85 23.73
CA GLU A 166 1.91 -13.72 22.62
C GLU A 166 1.48 -12.57 21.72
N VAL A 167 2.38 -11.60 21.51
CA VAL A 167 2.12 -10.42 20.69
C VAL A 167 3.18 -10.35 19.60
N TYR A 168 2.72 -10.30 18.36
CA TYR A 168 3.54 -10.16 17.17
C TYR A 168 3.23 -8.82 16.49
N GLY A 169 4.22 -8.27 15.81
CA GLY A 169 4.03 -7.17 14.89
C GLY A 169 4.70 -7.49 13.56
N PHE A 170 4.24 -6.83 12.50
CA PHE A 170 4.74 -7.03 11.14
C PHE A 170 5.94 -6.12 10.83
N GLU A 171 6.73 -6.51 9.84
CA GLU A 171 7.90 -5.79 9.37
C GLU A 171 7.69 -5.36 7.91
N GLY A 172 7.58 -4.06 7.70
CA GLY A 172 7.29 -3.43 6.43
C GLY A 172 8.55 -3.06 5.65
N ARG A 173 9.57 -2.46 6.28
CA ARG A 173 10.80 -2.01 5.58
C ARG A 173 11.56 -3.18 4.93
N PRO A 174 11.77 -4.34 5.60
CA PRO A 174 12.41 -5.49 4.95
C PRO A 174 11.60 -6.01 3.76
N ARG A 175 10.27 -6.09 3.91
CA ARG A 175 9.37 -6.55 2.85
C ARG A 175 9.32 -5.58 1.67
N LEU A 176 9.37 -4.28 1.93
CA LEU A 176 9.47 -3.26 0.89
C LEU A 176 10.78 -3.43 0.09
N LEU A 177 11.92 -3.57 0.77
CA LEU A 177 13.19 -3.79 0.08
C LEU A 177 13.17 -5.08 -0.76
N GLU A 178 12.70 -6.19 -0.18
CA GLU A 178 12.52 -7.47 -0.89
C GLU A 178 11.66 -7.28 -2.15
N THR A 179 10.51 -6.61 -2.03
CA THR A 179 9.59 -6.35 -3.14
C THR A 179 10.25 -5.52 -4.25
N LEU A 180 11.01 -4.48 -3.91
CA LEU A 180 11.71 -3.65 -4.89
C LEU A 180 12.77 -4.45 -5.66
N LEU A 181 13.52 -5.30 -4.96
CA LEU A 181 14.54 -6.15 -5.56
C LEU A 181 13.93 -7.26 -6.42
N GLU A 182 12.79 -7.82 -6.03
CA GLU A 182 12.04 -8.79 -6.84
C GLU A 182 11.55 -8.17 -8.15
N CYS A 183 10.95 -6.97 -8.10
CA CYS A 183 10.57 -6.23 -9.30
C CYS A 183 11.78 -5.98 -10.22
N TYR A 184 12.92 -5.61 -9.65
CA TYR A 184 14.14 -5.36 -10.42
C TYR A 184 14.74 -6.64 -11.04
N LYS A 185 14.64 -7.76 -10.32
CA LYS A 185 15.05 -9.07 -10.83
C LYS A 185 14.21 -9.49 -12.02
N GLU A 186 12.89 -9.32 -11.96
CA GLU A 186 11.99 -9.56 -13.10
C GLU A 186 12.31 -8.60 -14.27
N PHE A 187 12.41 -7.29 -13.98
CA PHE A 187 12.73 -6.27 -14.97
C PHE A 187 14.04 -6.54 -15.74
N SER A 188 15.01 -7.17 -15.05
CA SER A 188 16.33 -7.50 -15.59
C SER A 188 16.40 -8.92 -16.19
N ASP A 189 15.27 -9.53 -16.51
CA ASP A 189 15.17 -10.90 -17.04
C ASP A 189 15.92 -11.93 -16.19
N GLY A 190 15.87 -11.78 -14.86
CA GLY A 190 16.55 -12.64 -13.90
C GLY A 190 18.04 -12.36 -13.71
N ASN A 191 18.60 -11.33 -14.35
CA ASN A 191 20.01 -10.93 -14.27
C ASN A 191 20.19 -9.54 -13.65
N PRO A 192 19.73 -9.30 -12.41
CA PRO A 192 19.90 -8.01 -11.75
C PRO A 192 21.38 -7.73 -11.46
N LYS A 193 21.75 -6.45 -11.47
CA LYS A 193 22.99 -5.97 -10.84
C LYS A 193 23.01 -6.38 -9.36
N GLU A 194 24.19 -6.70 -8.81
CA GLU A 194 24.31 -7.14 -7.41
C GLU A 194 23.91 -6.03 -6.40
N ASP A 195 24.30 -4.78 -6.69
CA ASP A 195 24.13 -3.60 -5.86
C ASP A 195 23.38 -2.47 -6.62
N PRO A 196 22.10 -2.66 -6.96
CA PRO A 196 21.32 -1.65 -7.66
C PRO A 196 21.18 -0.37 -6.83
N THR A 197 21.30 0.78 -7.48
CA THR A 197 20.96 2.07 -6.87
C THR A 197 19.44 2.26 -6.83
N ILE A 198 18.90 2.55 -5.65
CA ILE A 198 17.46 2.77 -5.42
C ILE A 198 17.19 4.27 -5.24
N ALA A 199 16.39 4.85 -6.13
CA ALA A 199 15.88 6.21 -5.98
C ALA A 199 14.47 6.21 -5.41
N ILE A 200 14.24 6.95 -4.33
CA ILE A 200 12.91 7.31 -3.84
C ILE A 200 12.56 8.65 -4.48
N VAL A 201 11.56 8.65 -5.37
CA VAL A 201 11.22 9.83 -6.18
C VAL A 201 9.88 10.41 -5.76
N ASP A 202 9.86 11.67 -5.32
CA ASP A 202 8.66 12.43 -4.97
C ASP A 202 8.88 13.95 -5.11
N LEU A 203 7.83 14.76 -4.95
CA LEU A 203 7.95 16.21 -4.86
C LEU A 203 8.66 16.64 -3.57
N LYS A 204 9.25 17.84 -3.60
CA LYS A 204 9.90 18.46 -2.44
C LYS A 204 8.88 18.87 -1.37
N ASP A 205 9.37 19.02 -0.14
CA ASP A 205 8.64 19.61 1.00
C ASP A 205 7.34 18.88 1.40
N LEU A 206 7.23 17.59 1.07
CA LEU A 206 6.10 16.76 1.49
C LEU A 206 6.26 16.25 2.94
N PRO A 207 5.16 16.07 3.69
CA PRO A 207 5.20 15.51 5.05
C PRO A 207 5.81 14.09 5.13
N THR A 208 5.84 13.38 4.01
CA THR A 208 6.33 12.00 3.86
C THR A 208 7.85 11.90 3.73
N VAL A 209 8.58 13.02 3.62
CA VAL A 209 10.06 13.02 3.49
C VAL A 209 10.74 12.26 4.64
N GLU A 210 10.22 12.39 5.86
CA GLU A 210 10.74 11.65 7.02
C GLU A 210 10.61 10.13 6.86
N GLU A 211 9.58 9.66 6.15
CA GLU A 211 9.43 8.23 5.83
C GLU A 211 10.50 7.79 4.83
N PHE A 212 10.82 8.65 3.86
CA PHE A 212 11.80 8.34 2.81
C PHE A 212 13.19 8.19 3.40
N GLU A 213 13.54 9.02 4.38
CA GLU A 213 14.80 8.87 5.12
C GLU A 213 14.87 7.54 5.88
N LEU A 214 13.78 7.13 6.54
CA LEU A 214 13.73 5.81 7.21
C LEU A 214 13.89 4.64 6.23
N CYS A 215 13.27 4.73 5.04
CA CYS A 215 13.45 3.73 3.99
C CYS A 215 14.89 3.74 3.45
N LYS A 216 15.44 4.92 3.16
CA LYS A 216 16.80 5.12 2.66
C LYS A 216 17.85 4.57 3.63
N GLU A 217 17.75 4.90 4.91
CA GLU A 217 18.62 4.38 5.97
C GLU A 217 18.56 2.84 6.00
N HIS A 218 17.36 2.26 5.91
CA HIS A 218 17.19 0.81 5.89
C HIS A 218 17.83 0.16 4.65
N PHE A 219 17.62 0.72 3.47
CA PHE A 219 18.20 0.19 2.23
C PHE A 219 19.73 0.26 2.26
N GLU A 220 20.31 1.37 2.75
CA GLU A 220 21.76 1.54 2.88
C GLU A 220 22.39 0.61 3.91
N LEU A 221 21.72 0.36 5.04
CA LEU A 221 22.15 -0.64 6.03
C LEU A 221 22.19 -2.05 5.44
N ASN A 222 21.40 -2.33 4.41
CA ASN A 222 21.39 -3.60 3.69
C ASN A 222 22.30 -3.60 2.44
N GLY A 223 23.13 -2.56 2.26
CA GLY A 223 24.14 -2.51 1.20
C GLY A 223 23.66 -1.88 -0.11
N TYR A 224 22.45 -1.32 -0.17
CA TYR A 224 21.90 -0.71 -1.38
C TYR A 224 22.02 0.81 -1.33
N ARG A 225 22.79 1.36 -2.29
CA ARG A 225 22.92 2.81 -2.44
C ARG A 225 21.54 3.42 -2.67
N SER A 226 21.15 4.37 -1.84
CA SER A 226 19.80 4.93 -1.88
C SER A 226 19.77 6.45 -1.90
N ILE A 227 18.89 7.01 -2.74
CA ILE A 227 18.86 8.43 -3.07
C ILE A 227 17.42 8.93 -2.98
N ILE A 228 17.18 10.03 -2.27
CA ILE A 228 15.90 10.74 -2.29
C ILE A 228 16.04 11.92 -3.23
N CYS A 229 15.14 12.04 -4.20
CA CYS A 229 15.18 13.13 -5.16
C CYS A 229 13.81 13.42 -5.76
N SER A 230 13.75 14.56 -6.42
CA SER A 230 12.55 15.07 -7.10
C SER A 230 12.73 15.07 -8.61
N PRO A 231 11.62 15.12 -9.40
CA PRO A 231 11.70 15.07 -10.86
C PRO A 231 12.64 16.11 -11.49
N ASP A 232 12.76 17.31 -10.91
CA ASP A 232 13.62 18.39 -11.41
C ASP A 232 15.13 18.13 -11.23
N GLU A 233 15.48 17.16 -10.39
CA GLU A 233 16.87 16.73 -10.17
C GLU A 233 17.29 15.56 -11.07
N LEU A 234 16.35 14.96 -11.79
CA LEU A 234 16.59 13.79 -12.63
C LEU A 234 17.06 14.20 -14.04
N ARG A 235 17.97 13.41 -14.60
CA ARG A 235 18.37 13.50 -16.01
C ARG A 235 18.33 12.13 -16.64
N PHE A 236 17.86 12.06 -17.88
CA PHE A 236 17.94 10.87 -18.70
C PHE A 236 18.89 11.15 -19.86
N SER A 237 20.06 10.49 -19.86
CA SER A 237 21.06 10.60 -20.91
C SER A 237 21.78 9.28 -21.09
N ASP A 238 22.25 9.01 -22.30
CA ASP A 238 23.03 7.79 -22.62
C ASP A 238 22.31 6.48 -22.23
N GLY A 239 20.97 6.48 -22.30
CA GLY A 239 20.15 5.32 -21.94
C GLY A 239 20.11 5.01 -20.44
N ARG A 240 20.44 5.98 -19.58
CA ARG A 240 20.46 5.84 -18.12
C ARG A 240 19.74 6.99 -17.43
N LEU A 241 18.91 6.66 -16.43
CA LEU A 241 18.35 7.64 -15.51
C LEU A 241 19.41 7.97 -14.45
N LYS A 242 19.61 9.26 -14.18
CA LYS A 242 20.65 9.75 -13.28
C LYS A 242 20.14 10.85 -12.36
N ARG A 243 20.76 10.95 -11.18
CA ARG A 243 20.75 12.16 -10.34
C ARG A 243 22.19 12.62 -10.15
N GLY A 244 22.57 13.74 -10.76
CA GLY A 244 23.99 14.12 -10.85
C GLY A 244 24.78 13.04 -11.59
N GLU A 245 25.82 12.51 -10.94
CA GLU A 245 26.66 11.42 -11.50
C GLU A 245 26.11 10.02 -11.20
N ASP A 246 25.07 9.91 -10.38
CA ASP A 246 24.58 8.64 -9.88
C ASP A 246 23.57 8.00 -10.83
N GLU A 247 23.91 6.85 -11.39
CA GLU A 247 22.98 6.01 -12.15
C GLU A 247 21.96 5.34 -11.23
N ILE A 248 20.70 5.36 -11.66
CA ILE A 248 19.55 4.82 -10.93
C ILE A 248 19.07 3.57 -11.64
N ASP A 249 19.06 2.45 -10.91
CA ASP A 249 18.62 1.14 -11.40
C ASP A 249 17.13 0.90 -11.07
N ILE A 250 16.71 1.31 -9.87
CA ILE A 250 15.36 1.13 -9.34
C ILE A 250 14.80 2.49 -8.92
N VAL A 251 13.58 2.82 -9.35
CA VAL A 251 12.80 3.94 -8.82
C VAL A 251 11.68 3.37 -7.94
N TYR A 252 11.77 3.59 -6.64
CA TYR A 252 10.61 3.50 -5.76
C TYR A 252 9.80 4.80 -5.91
N ARG A 253 8.79 4.74 -6.78
CA ARG A 253 7.95 5.90 -7.11
C ARG A 253 7.03 6.23 -5.94
N ARG A 254 7.28 7.34 -5.27
CA ARG A 254 6.37 7.93 -4.28
C ARG A 254 5.50 9.05 -4.88
N LEU A 255 5.99 9.65 -5.96
CA LEU A 255 5.30 10.61 -6.80
C LEU A 255 4.02 10.03 -7.42
N LEU A 256 2.86 10.61 -7.09
CA LEU A 256 1.58 10.19 -7.68
C LEU A 256 1.45 10.63 -9.13
N VAL A 257 0.78 9.83 -9.98
CA VAL A 257 0.60 10.17 -11.40
C VAL A 257 -0.12 11.53 -11.55
N ARG A 258 -1.17 11.77 -10.76
CA ARG A 258 -1.92 13.04 -10.80
C ARG A 258 -1.07 14.28 -10.46
N GLU A 259 0.00 14.10 -9.70
CA GLU A 259 0.93 15.17 -9.30
C GLU A 259 2.06 15.33 -10.31
N TYR A 260 2.42 14.25 -11.01
CA TYR A 260 3.44 14.30 -12.05
C TYR A 260 2.90 14.83 -13.38
N LEU A 261 1.70 14.44 -13.80
CA LEU A 261 1.12 14.83 -15.09
C LEU A 261 1.17 16.34 -15.37
N PRO A 262 0.88 17.25 -14.41
CA PRO A 262 0.98 18.68 -14.65
C PRO A 262 2.39 19.22 -14.94
N ILE A 263 3.43 18.48 -14.53
CA ILE A 263 4.85 18.89 -14.65
C ILE A 263 5.68 17.92 -15.50
N ILE A 264 5.04 16.94 -16.14
CA ILE A 264 5.71 15.83 -16.84
C ILE A 264 6.55 16.33 -18.03
N ASP A 265 6.06 17.35 -18.74
CA ASP A 265 6.78 17.96 -19.87
C ASP A 265 7.92 18.88 -19.42
N GLU A 266 7.82 19.48 -18.24
CA GLU A 266 8.89 20.31 -17.65
C GLU A 266 10.05 19.43 -17.13
N PHE A 267 9.71 18.27 -16.56
CA PHE A 267 10.67 17.32 -15.98
C PHE A 267 10.50 15.90 -16.56
N PRO A 268 10.85 15.68 -17.84
CA PRO A 268 10.51 14.44 -18.55
C PRO A 268 11.43 13.25 -18.27
N ALA A 269 12.54 13.45 -17.54
CA ALA A 269 13.59 12.44 -17.39
C ALA A 269 13.07 11.09 -16.86
N LEU A 270 12.19 11.09 -15.86
CA LEU A 270 11.62 9.85 -15.32
C LEU A 270 10.74 9.14 -16.34
N ILE A 271 9.85 9.88 -17.02
CA ILE A 271 8.96 9.25 -17.99
C ILE A 271 9.70 8.75 -19.23
N ASP A 272 10.71 9.49 -19.71
CA ASP A 272 11.51 9.09 -20.87
C ASP A 272 12.31 7.82 -20.58
N ALA A 273 12.90 7.72 -19.38
CA ALA A 273 13.59 6.52 -18.94
C ALA A 273 12.65 5.31 -18.82
N TYR A 274 11.42 5.54 -18.32
CA TYR A 274 10.39 4.50 -18.22
C TYR A 274 9.95 4.02 -19.62
N ARG A 275 9.62 4.95 -20.53
CA ARG A 275 9.27 4.64 -21.94
C ARG A 275 10.40 3.87 -22.66
N ALA A 276 11.65 4.21 -22.38
CA ALA A 276 12.82 3.52 -22.94
C ALA A 276 13.08 2.14 -22.31
N GLY A 277 12.36 1.75 -21.26
CA GLY A 277 12.62 0.53 -20.50
C GLY A 277 14.02 0.51 -19.89
N ALA A 278 14.54 1.69 -19.51
CA ALA A 278 15.91 1.90 -19.06
C ALA A 278 16.08 1.88 -17.53
N VAL A 279 14.97 1.88 -16.78
CA VAL A 279 14.95 1.87 -15.31
C VAL A 279 13.75 1.08 -14.81
N CYS A 280 13.91 0.34 -13.70
CA CYS A 280 12.81 -0.36 -13.05
C CYS A 280 12.00 0.61 -12.19
N VAL A 281 10.82 1.02 -12.65
CA VAL A 281 9.92 1.86 -11.85
C VAL A 281 8.97 0.96 -11.07
N ALA A 282 9.29 0.72 -9.79
CA ALA A 282 8.39 0.02 -8.89
C ALA A 282 7.13 0.85 -8.64
N ASN A 283 5.98 0.17 -8.55
CA ASN A 283 4.67 0.82 -8.65
C ASN A 283 4.58 1.70 -9.90
N SER A 284 4.83 1.12 -11.07
CA SER A 284 4.74 1.79 -12.36
C SER A 284 3.39 2.45 -12.61
N TYR A 285 3.27 3.15 -13.74
CA TYR A 285 2.03 3.80 -14.16
C TYR A 285 0.87 2.81 -14.34
N ARG A 286 1.16 1.51 -14.55
CA ARG A 286 0.12 0.46 -14.58
C ARG A 286 -0.65 0.34 -13.26
N GLY A 287 -0.03 0.68 -12.13
CA GLY A 287 -0.69 0.72 -10.84
C GLY A 287 -1.81 1.76 -10.73
N LEU A 288 -1.86 2.74 -11.64
CA LEU A 288 -2.95 3.70 -11.76
C LEU A 288 -4.31 3.00 -11.98
N ILE A 289 -4.33 1.92 -12.77
CA ILE A 289 -5.57 1.15 -13.05
C ILE A 289 -6.23 0.73 -11.74
N LEU A 290 -5.44 0.19 -10.80
CA LEU A 290 -5.93 -0.27 -9.51
C LEU A 290 -6.31 0.89 -8.59
N HIS A 291 -5.71 2.08 -8.74
CA HIS A 291 -6.01 3.23 -7.90
C HIS A 291 -7.32 3.96 -8.29
N LYS A 292 -7.89 3.69 -9.47
CA LYS A 292 -9.16 4.29 -9.90
C LYS A 292 -10.31 3.72 -9.07
N LYS A 293 -11.14 4.59 -8.47
CA LYS A 293 -12.35 4.15 -7.73
C LYS A 293 -13.34 3.36 -8.60
N ALA A 294 -13.35 3.62 -9.91
CA ALA A 294 -14.12 2.86 -10.88
C ALA A 294 -13.74 1.36 -10.91
N MET A 295 -12.59 0.97 -10.36
CA MET A 295 -12.22 -0.42 -10.14
C MET A 295 -13.30 -1.21 -9.39
N PHE A 296 -13.91 -0.63 -8.34
CA PHE A 296 -14.99 -1.30 -7.62
C PHE A 296 -16.29 -1.37 -8.43
N ALA A 297 -16.50 -0.45 -9.38
CA ALA A 297 -17.60 -0.56 -10.33
C ALA A 297 -17.40 -1.76 -11.25
N VAL A 298 -16.19 -1.99 -11.76
CA VAL A 298 -15.86 -3.16 -12.59
C VAL A 298 -16.05 -4.45 -11.80
N LEU A 299 -15.49 -4.55 -10.58
CA LEU A 299 -15.60 -5.76 -9.75
C LEU A 299 -17.05 -6.17 -9.51
N THR A 300 -17.94 -5.19 -9.29
CA THR A 300 -19.32 -5.46 -8.91
C THR A 300 -20.30 -5.47 -10.09
N ASN A 301 -19.82 -5.31 -11.34
CA ASN A 301 -20.65 -5.24 -12.54
C ASN A 301 -20.73 -6.60 -13.25
N GLU A 302 -21.97 -7.06 -13.45
CA GLU A 302 -22.33 -8.32 -14.07
C GLU A 302 -21.72 -8.53 -15.45
N ARG A 303 -21.44 -7.46 -16.21
CA ARG A 303 -20.81 -7.51 -17.53
C ARG A 303 -19.39 -8.09 -17.50
N PHE A 304 -18.70 -7.96 -16.37
CA PHE A 304 -17.31 -8.41 -16.21
C PHE A 304 -17.21 -9.65 -15.31
N ALA A 305 -18.33 -10.27 -14.95
CA ALA A 305 -18.34 -11.43 -14.05
C ALA A 305 -17.50 -12.61 -14.58
N ASP A 306 -17.43 -12.78 -15.91
CA ASP A 306 -16.66 -13.83 -16.57
C ASP A 306 -15.13 -13.71 -16.37
N LEU A 307 -14.64 -12.58 -15.85
CA LEU A 307 -13.23 -12.44 -15.45
C LEU A 307 -12.90 -13.22 -14.17
N PHE A 308 -13.92 -13.55 -13.37
CA PHE A 308 -13.74 -14.04 -12.01
C PHE A 308 -14.24 -15.48 -11.86
N SER A 309 -13.62 -16.21 -10.95
CA SER A 309 -14.09 -17.53 -10.50
C SER A 309 -15.27 -17.39 -9.53
N ASP A 310 -15.99 -18.49 -9.30
CA ASP A 310 -17.12 -18.53 -8.36
C ASP A 310 -16.72 -18.08 -6.94
N ASP A 311 -15.53 -18.49 -6.47
CA ASP A 311 -15.00 -18.12 -5.15
C ASP A 311 -14.69 -16.61 -5.06
N GLU A 312 -14.14 -16.04 -6.14
CA GLU A 312 -13.87 -14.60 -6.23
C GLU A 312 -15.15 -13.78 -6.31
N LEU A 313 -16.16 -14.22 -7.09
CA LEU A 313 -17.47 -13.57 -7.17
C LEU A 313 -18.17 -13.58 -5.81
N ALA A 314 -18.08 -14.69 -5.07
CA ALA A 314 -18.60 -14.77 -3.71
C ALA A 314 -17.88 -13.78 -2.77
N ALA A 315 -16.55 -13.68 -2.86
CA ALA A 315 -15.76 -12.73 -2.07
C ALA A 315 -16.10 -11.27 -2.42
N ILE A 316 -16.22 -10.93 -3.71
CA ILE A 316 -16.64 -9.61 -4.17
C ILE A 316 -17.99 -9.25 -3.58
N LYS A 317 -19.00 -10.13 -3.70
CA LYS A 317 -20.35 -9.91 -3.18
C LYS A 317 -20.36 -9.68 -1.66
N ALA A 318 -19.47 -10.34 -0.93
CA ALA A 318 -19.40 -10.25 0.53
C ALA A 318 -18.59 -9.04 1.04
N HIS A 319 -17.59 -8.58 0.29
CA HIS A 319 -16.54 -7.68 0.81
C HIS A 319 -16.32 -6.41 -0.01
N VAL A 320 -16.93 -6.27 -1.18
CA VAL A 320 -16.85 -5.07 -2.02
C VAL A 320 -18.22 -4.40 -2.07
N PRO A 321 -18.34 -3.14 -1.64
CA PRO A 321 -19.59 -2.40 -1.75
C PRO A 321 -20.05 -2.32 -3.21
N TRP A 322 -21.34 -2.59 -3.44
CA TRP A 322 -21.94 -2.40 -4.76
C TRP A 322 -21.67 -0.98 -5.25
N THR A 323 -21.06 -0.88 -6.43
CA THR A 323 -20.58 0.38 -7.00
C THR A 323 -20.92 0.41 -8.49
N ARG A 324 -21.30 1.57 -9.03
CA ARG A 324 -21.55 1.76 -10.47
C ARG A 324 -21.04 3.11 -10.93
N ASN A 325 -20.66 3.18 -12.20
CA ASN A 325 -20.50 4.44 -12.90
C ASN A 325 -21.88 5.05 -13.14
N PHE A 326 -22.07 6.32 -12.78
CA PHE A 326 -23.37 6.98 -12.88
C PHE A 326 -23.66 7.42 -14.33
N ARG A 327 -24.49 6.65 -15.04
CA ARG A 327 -24.90 6.88 -16.44
C ARG A 327 -26.30 6.33 -16.71
N ASP A 328 -26.90 6.73 -17.83
CA ASP A 328 -28.22 6.28 -18.27
C ASP A 328 -28.16 4.82 -18.73
N GLU A 329 -28.34 3.89 -17.79
CA GLU A 329 -28.35 2.46 -18.05
C GLU A 329 -29.15 1.68 -17.00
N LYS A 330 -29.57 0.47 -17.41
CA LYS A 330 -30.06 -0.54 -16.49
C LYS A 330 -28.92 -1.40 -15.97
N THR A 331 -29.00 -1.79 -14.70
CA THR A 331 -28.04 -2.71 -14.08
C THR A 331 -28.71 -3.49 -12.96
N PHE A 332 -27.97 -4.39 -12.32
CA PHE A 332 -28.47 -5.18 -11.20
C PHE A 332 -27.93 -4.68 -9.86
N TYR A 333 -28.84 -4.32 -8.95
CA TYR A 333 -28.55 -4.20 -7.53
C TYR A 333 -28.86 -5.53 -6.86
N TYR A 334 -27.83 -6.34 -6.64
CA TYR A 334 -27.96 -7.75 -6.30
C TYR A 334 -28.77 -8.51 -7.37
N ASP A 335 -29.98 -8.96 -7.03
CA ASP A 335 -30.83 -9.75 -7.93
C ASP A 335 -31.98 -8.92 -8.53
N GLU A 336 -31.99 -7.60 -8.29
CA GLU A 336 -33.02 -6.67 -8.77
C GLU A 336 -32.48 -5.79 -9.90
N GLU A 337 -33.14 -5.82 -11.07
CA GLU A 337 -32.87 -4.88 -12.16
C GLU A 337 -33.34 -3.48 -11.75
N ILE A 338 -32.45 -2.50 -11.81
CA ILE A 338 -32.71 -1.09 -11.51
C ILE A 338 -32.33 -0.21 -12.70
N ASP A 339 -32.97 0.95 -12.78
CA ASP A 339 -32.54 2.06 -13.62
C ASP A 339 -31.61 2.97 -12.79
N LEU A 340 -30.46 3.36 -13.33
CA LEU A 340 -29.52 4.23 -12.62
C LEU A 340 -29.94 5.71 -12.63
N ILE A 341 -30.86 6.13 -13.52
CA ILE A 341 -31.34 7.53 -13.65
C ILE A 341 -32.84 7.67 -13.36
#